data_AF-A0A6B2CXU2-F1
#
_entry.id   AF-A0A6B2CXU2-F1
#
_cell.length_a   1.000
_cell.length_b   1.000
_cell.length_c   1.000
_cell.angle_alpha   90.00
_cell.angle_beta   90.00
_cell.angle_gamma   90.00
#
_symmetry.space_group_name_H-M   'P 1'
#
loop_
_entity.id
_entity.type
_entity.pdbx_description
1 polymer ?
#
loop_
_entity_poly.entity_id
_entity_poly.type
_entity_poly.pdbx_seq_one_letter_code
_entity_poly.pdbx_strand_id
1 'polypeptide(L)'
;MVSIEVPDKPFNGGHLVIKADRPVFDMEEKEIVALKRILDKLIAVEKRKLKPEGFNIYISNSDVHLVPRWCGDINVAFFGDIKVIPISKEYVEEIIKDVEELFL
;
A
#
# COMPACT_ATOMS: atom_id res chain seq x y z
N MET A 1 0.92 17.43 -4.62
CA MET A 1 0.07 16.42 -5.31
C MET A 1 0.67 15.06 -5.03
N VAL A 2 -0.15 14.06 -4.68
CA VAL A 2 0.33 12.71 -4.39
C VAL A 2 -0.06 11.75 -5.52
N SER A 3 0.75 10.73 -5.78
CA SER A 3 0.39 9.62 -6.67
C SER A 3 0.41 8.30 -5.90
N ILE A 4 -0.31 7.31 -6.40
CA ILE A 4 -0.39 5.96 -5.81
C ILE A 4 0.10 4.99 -6.87
N GLU A 5 1.03 4.11 -6.51
CA GLU A 5 1.62 3.15 -7.44
C GLU A 5 1.89 1.80 -6.78
N VAL A 6 2.01 0.77 -7.63
CA VAL A 6 2.55 -0.53 -7.24
C VAL A 6 4.07 -0.49 -7.43
N PRO A 7 4.88 -0.71 -6.38
CA PRO A 7 6.33 -0.65 -6.50
C PRO A 7 6.86 -1.80 -7.35
N ASP A 8 8.00 -1.61 -8.02
CA ASP A 8 8.63 -2.64 -8.86
C ASP A 8 8.97 -3.93 -8.10
N LYS A 9 9.22 -3.80 -6.79
CA LYS A 9 9.51 -4.90 -5.87
C LYS A 9 8.49 -4.89 -4.72
N PRO A 10 7.27 -5.39 -4.95
CA PRO A 10 6.26 -5.43 -3.90
C PRO A 10 6.67 -6.42 -2.80
N PHE A 11 6.28 -6.14 -1.56
CA PHE A 11 6.56 -7.04 -0.44
C PHE A 11 5.51 -8.15 -0.42
N ASN A 12 4.23 -7.78 -0.45
CA ASN A 12 3.12 -8.69 -0.61
C ASN A 12 2.21 -8.21 -1.76
N GLY A 13 1.29 -9.06 -2.18
CA GLY A 13 0.19 -8.63 -3.03
C GLY A 13 -0.66 -7.59 -2.32
N GLY A 14 -0.93 -6.47 -2.99
CA GLY A 14 -1.53 -5.29 -2.38
C GLY A 14 -0.53 -4.28 -1.80
N HIS A 15 0.79 -4.48 -1.93
CA HIS A 15 1.74 -3.42 -1.57
C HIS A 15 1.54 -2.19 -2.46
N LEU A 16 1.13 -1.08 -1.85
CA LEU A 16 0.98 0.22 -2.49
C LEU A 16 1.96 1.24 -1.92
N VAL A 17 2.39 2.18 -2.75
CA VAL A 17 3.20 3.32 -2.33
C VAL A 17 2.47 4.61 -2.69
N ILE A 18 2.26 5.45 -1.68
CA ILE A 18 1.83 6.83 -1.89
C ILE A 18 3.10 7.67 -2.01
N LYS A 19 3.33 8.26 -3.19
CA LYS A 19 4.43 9.18 -3.47
C LYS A 19 3.96 10.61 -3.20
N ALA A 20 4.55 11.27 -2.21
CA ALA A 20 4.33 12.68 -1.97
C ALA A 20 5.34 13.54 -2.74
N ASP A 21 4.97 14.79 -3.00
CA ASP A 21 5.82 15.80 -3.64
C ASP A 21 6.88 16.41 -2.71
N ARG A 22 6.78 16.13 -1.40
CA ARG A 22 7.72 16.60 -0.38
C ARG A 22 7.82 15.59 0.79
N PRO A 23 8.83 15.72 1.67
CA PRO A 23 8.94 14.92 2.88
C PRO A 23 7.66 14.95 3.74
N VAL A 24 7.20 13.77 4.17
CA VAL A 24 5.99 13.65 5.01
C VAL A 24 6.16 14.39 6.34
N PHE A 25 7.37 14.41 6.90
CA PHE A 25 7.65 15.11 8.15
C PHE A 25 7.68 16.63 8.04
N ASP A 26 7.72 17.17 6.82
CA ASP A 26 7.66 18.62 6.54
C ASP A 26 6.24 19.08 6.14
N MET A 27 5.27 18.17 6.14
CA MET A 27 3.88 18.47 5.76
C MET A 27 3.15 19.26 6.85
N GLU A 28 2.28 20.17 6.42
CA GLU A 28 1.34 20.82 7.33
C GLU A 28 0.24 19.84 7.78
N GLU A 29 -0.41 20.14 8.90
CA GLU A 29 -1.48 19.29 9.46
C GLU A 29 -2.57 18.95 8.43
N LYS A 30 -2.99 19.93 7.62
CA LYS A 30 -4.01 19.75 6.58
C LYS A 30 -3.60 18.70 5.53
N GLU A 31 -2.30 18.60 5.26
CA GLU A 31 -1.73 17.68 4.26
C GLU A 31 -1.57 16.28 4.86
N ILE A 32 -1.16 16.19 6.13
CA ILE A 32 -1.18 14.93 6.88
C ILE A 32 -2.60 14.37 6.98
N VAL A 33 -3.61 15.20 7.24
CA VAL A 33 -5.02 14.79 7.26
C VAL A 33 -5.46 14.26 5.90
N ALA A 34 -5.05 14.92 4.80
CA ALA A 34 -5.34 14.44 3.45
C ALA A 34 -4.67 13.08 3.17
N LEU A 35 -3.40 12.92 3.52
CA LEU A 35 -2.65 11.67 3.39
C LEU A 35 -3.31 10.53 4.20
N LYS A 36 -3.72 10.81 5.44
CA LYS A 36 -4.43 9.87 6.30
C LYS A 36 -5.76 9.42 5.69
N ARG A 37 -6.52 10.34 5.10
CA ARG A 37 -7.77 9.99 4.37
C ARG A 37 -7.51 9.09 3.18
N ILE A 38 -6.42 9.29 2.45
CA ILE A 38 -6.04 8.41 1.34
C ILE A 38 -5.71 7.01 1.88
N LEU A 39 -4.89 6.93 2.93
CA LEU A 39 -4.56 5.67 3.59
C LEU A 39 -5.80 4.92 4.08
N ASP A 40 -6.75 5.61 4.73
CA ASP A 40 -8.00 4.99 5.20
C ASP A 40 -8.77 4.33 4.04
N LYS A 41 -8.83 5.01 2.89
CA LYS A 41 -9.53 4.51 1.70
C LYS A 41 -8.84 3.27 1.13
N LEU A 42 -7.52 3.32 0.95
CA LEU A 42 -6.74 2.18 0.48
C LEU A 42 -6.93 0.97 1.40
N ILE A 43 -6.81 1.17 2.71
CA ILE A 43 -7.02 0.14 3.72
C ILE A 43 -8.44 -0.43 3.62
N ALA A 44 -9.46 0.42 3.43
CA ALA A 44 -10.84 -0.04 3.32
C ALA A 44 -11.08 -0.93 2.08
N VAL A 45 -10.51 -0.57 0.93
CA VAL A 45 -10.63 -1.37 -0.30
C VAL A 45 -9.85 -2.68 -0.18
N GLU A 46 -8.60 -2.64 0.31
CA GLU A 46 -7.80 -3.85 0.52
C GLU A 46 -8.43 -4.80 1.55
N LYS A 47 -9.01 -4.28 2.63
CA LYS A 47 -9.77 -5.11 3.59
C LYS A 47 -10.93 -5.86 2.93
N ARG A 48 -11.62 -5.24 1.97
CA ARG A 48 -12.74 -5.87 1.26
C ARG A 48 -12.26 -6.89 0.23
N LYS A 49 -11.23 -6.55 -0.57
CA LYS A 49 -10.76 -7.38 -1.68
C LYS A 49 -9.79 -8.47 -1.27
N LEU A 50 -8.79 -8.12 -0.44
CA LEU A 50 -7.66 -8.99 -0.12
C LEU A 50 -7.80 -9.67 1.25
N LYS A 51 -8.62 -9.09 2.16
CA LYS A 51 -8.83 -9.59 3.54
C LYS A 51 -7.50 -9.83 4.31
N PRO A 52 -6.58 -8.86 4.37
CA PRO A 52 -5.42 -8.94 5.24
C PRO A 52 -5.79 -8.95 6.71
N GLU A 53 -4.94 -9.56 7.52
CA GLU A 53 -5.06 -9.63 8.98
C GLU A 53 -4.46 -8.39 9.65
N GLY A 54 -3.58 -7.67 8.95
CA GLY A 54 -2.97 -6.44 9.42
C GLY A 54 -2.34 -5.63 8.30
N PHE A 55 -1.76 -4.49 8.67
CA PHE A 55 -1.03 -3.62 7.76
C PHE A 55 0.24 -3.12 8.44
N ASN A 56 1.32 -3.03 7.68
CA ASN A 56 2.44 -2.17 8.04
C ASN A 56 2.41 -0.91 7.20
N ILE A 57 2.65 0.22 7.86
CA ILE A 57 2.83 1.51 7.21
C ILE A 57 4.27 1.93 7.47
N TYR A 58 5.04 2.12 6.40
CA TYR A 58 6.42 2.56 6.47
C TYR A 58 6.57 3.91 5.74
N ILE A 59 7.10 4.90 6.46
CA ILE A 59 7.34 6.25 5.94
C ILE A 59 8.86 6.41 5.83
N SER A 60 9.38 6.56 4.61
CA SER A 60 10.82 6.73 4.39
C SER A 60 11.24 8.19 4.39
N ASN A 61 10.63 8.99 3.53
CA ASN A 61 10.77 10.44 3.44
C ASN A 61 9.52 11.03 2.79
N SER A 62 9.46 11.00 1.46
CA SER A 62 8.27 11.34 0.65
C SER A 62 7.34 10.16 0.39
N ASP A 63 7.81 8.93 0.65
CA ASP A 63 7.09 7.73 0.27
C ASP A 63 6.43 7.11 1.51
N VAL A 64 5.15 6.78 1.36
CA VAL A 64 4.39 6.03 2.36
C VAL A 64 3.99 4.68 1.77
N HIS A 65 4.64 3.64 2.28
CA HIS A 65 4.38 2.26 1.92
C HIS A 65 3.22 1.74 2.77
N LEU A 66 2.19 1.20 2.12
CA LEU A 66 1.12 0.43 2.72
C LEU A 66 1.30 -1.03 2.34
N VAL A 67 1.58 -1.88 3.33
CA VAL A 67 1.86 -3.30 3.11
C VAL A 67 0.81 -4.14 3.85
N PRO A 68 -0.12 -4.80 3.15
CA PRO A 68 -1.03 -5.75 3.78
C PRO A 68 -0.27 -6.99 4.28
N ARG A 69 -0.70 -7.54 5.41
CA ARG A 69 -0.04 -8.64 6.13
C ARG A 69 -1.00 -9.79 6.42
N TRP A 70 -0.45 -11.00 6.40
CA TRP A 70 -1.11 -12.24 6.80
C TRP A 70 -0.17 -13.07 7.67
N CYS A 71 -0.73 -13.86 8.58
CA CYS A 71 0.03 -14.88 9.29
C CYS A 71 0.70 -15.84 8.30
N GLY A 72 2.02 -15.98 8.40
CA GLY A 72 2.81 -16.83 7.52
C GLY A 72 3.10 -16.25 6.13
N ASP A 73 2.85 -14.95 5.91
CA ASP A 73 3.22 -14.28 4.65
C ASP A 73 4.74 -14.25 4.40
N ILE A 74 5.55 -14.44 5.44
CA ILE A 74 6.95 -14.83 5.35
C ILE A 74 7.02 -16.31 5.73
N ASN A 75 7.18 -17.19 4.75
CA ASN A 75 7.30 -18.62 4.97
C ASN A 75 8.74 -19.12 4.73
N VAL A 76 9.02 -20.32 5.25
CA VAL A 76 10.32 -21.00 5.17
C VAL A 76 10.73 -21.47 3.77
N ALA A 77 10.01 -21.07 2.71
CA ALA A 77 10.58 -21.09 1.35
C ALA A 77 11.72 -20.06 1.17
N PHE A 78 12.14 -19.41 2.26
CA PHE A 78 13.39 -18.66 2.41
C PHE A 78 14.68 -19.48 2.24
N PHE A 79 14.64 -20.61 1.52
CA PHE A 79 15.85 -21.17 0.93
C PHE A 79 16.14 -20.38 -0.36
N GLY A 80 17.00 -19.35 -0.23
CA GLY A 80 17.55 -18.61 -1.37
C GLY A 80 16.97 -17.21 -1.63
N ASP A 81 16.45 -16.51 -0.61
CA ASP A 81 16.00 -15.11 -0.70
C ASP A 81 14.89 -14.83 -1.74
N ILE A 82 14.15 -15.87 -2.13
CA ILE A 82 13.01 -15.76 -3.06
C ILE A 82 11.71 -15.74 -2.26
N LYS A 83 10.84 -14.76 -2.57
CA LYS A 83 9.48 -14.70 -2.06
C LYS A 83 8.47 -14.78 -3.19
N VAL A 84 7.55 -15.74 -3.10
CA VAL A 84 6.42 -15.87 -4.02
C VAL A 84 5.31 -14.88 -3.63
N ILE A 85 4.81 -14.15 -4.62
CA ILE A 85 3.67 -13.22 -4.47
C ILE A 85 2.55 -13.73 -5.40
N PRO A 86 1.44 -14.26 -4.85
CA PRO A 86 0.41 -14.92 -5.65
C PRO A 86 -0.60 -13.94 -6.28
N ILE A 87 -0.40 -12.64 -6.13
CA ILE A 87 -1.28 -11.58 -6.66
C ILE A 87 -0.50 -10.81 -7.73
N SER A 88 -1.07 -10.67 -8.93
CA SER A 88 -0.42 -9.97 -10.03
C SER A 88 -0.40 -8.46 -9.83
N LYS A 89 0.53 -7.77 -10.50
CA LYS A 89 0.63 -6.31 -10.46
C LYS A 89 -0.66 -5.66 -10.99
N GLU A 90 -1.19 -6.19 -12.08
CA GLU A 90 -2.38 -5.68 -12.76
C GLU A 90 -3.61 -5.70 -11.83
N TYR A 91 -3.76 -6.76 -11.04
CA TYR A 91 -4.85 -6.86 -10.07
C TYR A 91 -4.72 -5.81 -8.96
N VAL A 92 -3.49 -5.50 -8.51
CA VAL A 92 -3.28 -4.43 -7.53
C VAL A 92 -3.54 -3.05 -8.14
N GLU A 93 -3.23 -2.85 -9.43
CA GLU A 93 -3.57 -1.61 -10.13
C GLU A 93 -5.09 -1.42 -10.27
N GLU A 94 -5.88 -2.50 -10.41
CA GLU A 94 -7.34 -2.44 -10.33
C GLU A 94 -7.84 -1.99 -8.94
N ILE A 95 -7.15 -2.37 -7.85
CA ILE A 95 -7.48 -1.88 -6.50
C ILE A 95 -7.38 -0.35 -6.41
N ILE A 96 -6.39 0.25 -7.09
CA ILE A 96 -6.23 1.71 -7.10
C ILE A 96 -7.44 2.38 -7.79
N LYS A 97 -7.93 1.82 -8.89
CA LYS A 97 -9.09 2.36 -9.63
C LYS A 97 -10.37 2.32 -8.80
N ASP A 98 -10.61 1.22 -8.08
CA ASP A 98 -11.77 1.11 -7.18
C ASP A 98 -11.79 2.19 -6.10
N VAL A 99 -10.61 2.66 -5.66
CA VAL A 99 -10.51 3.73 -4.65
C VAL A 99 -10.97 5.07 -5.22
N GLU A 100 -10.79 5.30 -6.52
CA GLU A 100 -11.28 6.49 -7.21
C GLU A 100 -12.80 6.43 -7.41
N GLU A 101 -13.35 5.25 -7.70
CA GLU A 101 -14.78 5.04 -7.93
C GLU A 101 -15.63 5.03 -6.64
N LEU A 102 -15.13 4.48 -5.54
CA LEU A 102 -15.87 4.38 -4.26
C LEU A 102 -16.19 5.73 -3.60
N PHE A 103 -15.66 6.84 -4.12
CA PHE A 103 -15.77 8.16 -3.52
C PHE A 103 -16.06 9.29 -4.54
N LEU A 104 -16.57 8.94 -5.74
CA LEU A 104 -17.40 9.82 -6.58
C LEU A 104 -18.87 9.71 -6.16
#